data_AF-A0A7J3VB18-F1
#
_entry.id   AF-A0A7J3VB18-F1
#
_cell.length_a   1.000
_cell.length_b   1.000
_cell.length_c   1.000
_cell.angle_alpha   90.00
_cell.angle_beta   90.00
_cell.angle_gamma   90.00
#
_symmetry.space_group_name_H-M   'P 1'
#
loop_
_entity.id
_entity.type
_entity.pdbx_description
1 polymer ?
#
loop_
_entity_poly.entity_id
_entity_poly.type
_entity_poly.pdbx_seq_one_letter_code
_entity_poly.pdbx_strand_id
1 'polypeptide(L)'
;MKGVILNLDWLIFDGNTIKFEIPPTKSITYEELPIAVEEVFKHYSENKFDIIKITGRAPIWLYSAIVHATAHLAKAIAVYDAINGKYIIVTSHNPKYKIGQTLEQ
;
A
#
# COMPACT_ATOMS: atom_id res chain seq x y z
N MET A 1 -26.81 3.47 -10.99
CA MET A 1 -26.78 3.07 -9.56
C MET A 1 -25.89 4.06 -8.85
N LYS A 2 -26.40 4.80 -7.84
CA LYS A 2 -25.56 5.70 -7.04
C LYS A 2 -24.63 4.84 -6.19
N GLY A 3 -23.32 4.95 -6.42
CA GLY A 3 -22.32 4.19 -5.67
C GLY A 3 -22.43 4.53 -4.19
N VAL A 4 -22.52 3.48 -3.36
CA VAL A 4 -22.31 3.63 -1.91
C VAL A 4 -20.86 4.07 -1.77
N ILE A 5 -20.63 5.27 -1.24
CA ILE A 5 -19.30 5.70 -0.82
C ILE A 5 -18.96 4.87 0.41
N LEU A 6 -18.25 3.76 0.20
CA LEU A 6 -17.69 2.96 1.28
C LEU A 6 -16.48 3.73 1.81
N ASN A 7 -16.62 4.30 3.00
CA ASN A 7 -15.50 4.91 3.69
C ASN A 7 -14.61 3.79 4.28
N LEU A 8 -13.35 3.74 3.86
CA LEU A 8 -12.38 2.74 4.30
C LEU A 8 -11.57 3.29 5.48
N ASP A 9 -12.20 3.39 6.65
CA ASP A 9 -11.59 3.96 7.87
C ASP A 9 -10.30 3.23 8.32
N TRP A 10 -10.07 2.02 7.83
CA TRP A 10 -8.90 1.19 8.10
C TRP A 10 -7.73 1.42 7.12
N LEU A 11 -7.94 2.18 6.04
CA LEU A 11 -6.94 2.51 5.03
C LEU A 11 -6.48 3.96 5.23
N ILE A 12 -5.27 4.12 5.76
CA ILE A 12 -4.75 5.43 6.13
C ILE A 12 -3.57 5.80 5.23
N PHE A 13 -3.57 7.05 4.76
CA PHE A 13 -2.45 7.66 4.03
C PHE A 13 -1.67 8.60 4.96
N ASP A 14 -0.39 8.31 5.14
CA ASP A 14 0.56 9.16 5.87
C ASP A 14 1.75 9.49 4.97
N GLY A 15 1.60 10.58 4.22
CA GLY A 15 2.55 10.98 3.18
C GLY A 15 2.73 9.86 2.15
N ASN A 16 3.93 9.31 2.08
CA ASN A 16 4.25 8.21 1.16
C ASN A 16 3.97 6.81 1.72
N THR A 17 3.30 6.71 2.87
CA THR A 17 3.08 5.46 3.59
C THR A 17 1.59 5.11 3.60
N ILE A 18 1.26 3.91 3.14
CA ILE A 18 -0.03 3.26 3.32
C ILE A 18 0.01 2.50 4.65
N LYS A 19 -0.94 2.80 5.54
CA LYS A 19 -1.09 2.14 6.84
C LYS A 19 -2.42 1.40 6.88
N PHE A 20 -2.37 0.10 7.14
CA PHE A 20 -3.57 -0.70 7.42
C PHE A 20 -3.82 -0.78 8.92
N GLU A 21 -4.93 -0.18 9.36
CA GLU A 21 -5.44 -0.22 10.73
C GLU A 21 -6.77 -0.99 10.77
N ILE A 22 -6.73 -2.26 10.39
CA ILE A 22 -7.90 -3.12 10.35
C ILE A 22 -8.27 -3.55 11.77
N PRO A 23 -9.48 -3.22 12.27
CA PRO A 23 -9.90 -3.65 13.59
C PRO A 23 -9.92 -5.18 13.70
N PRO A 24 -9.57 -5.77 14.86
CA PRO A 24 -9.59 -7.23 15.04
C PRO A 24 -10.97 -7.88 14.79
N THR A 25 -12.04 -7.10 14.89
CA THR A 25 -13.43 -7.53 14.66
C THR A 25 -13.85 -7.48 13.19
N LYS A 26 -13.00 -6.95 12.29
CA LYS A 26 -13.31 -6.78 10.88
C LYS A 26 -12.52 -7.78 10.04
N SER A 27 -13.24 -8.48 9.17
CA SER A 27 -12.63 -9.17 8.02
C SER A 27 -12.78 -8.29 6.79
N ILE A 28 -11.68 -8.04 6.07
CA ILE A 28 -11.76 -7.36 4.78
C ILE A 28 -12.34 -8.33 3.76
N THR A 29 -13.38 -7.89 3.06
CA THR A 29 -14.04 -8.71 2.03
C THR A 29 -13.49 -8.40 0.64
N TYR A 30 -13.78 -9.26 -0.34
CA TYR A 30 -13.28 -9.06 -1.70
C TYR A 30 -13.90 -7.82 -2.38
N GLU A 31 -15.10 -7.42 -1.96
CA GLU A 31 -15.80 -6.23 -2.47
C GLU A 31 -15.11 -4.93 -2.06
N GLU A 32 -14.39 -4.93 -0.93
CA GLU A 32 -13.60 -3.78 -0.48
C GLU A 32 -12.28 -3.64 -1.24
N LEU A 33 -11.76 -4.73 -1.85
CA LEU A 33 -10.51 -4.71 -2.60
C LEU A 33 -10.47 -3.69 -3.75
N PRO A 34 -11.40 -3.70 -4.72
CA PRO A 34 -11.35 -2.75 -5.84
C PRO A 34 -11.43 -1.30 -5.37
N ILE A 35 -12.20 -1.04 -4.30
CA ILE A 35 -12.36 0.29 -3.71
C ILE A 35 -11.04 0.73 -3.07
N ALA A 36 -10.40 -0.13 -2.27
CA ALA A 36 -9.11 0.16 -1.67
C ALA A 36 -8.03 0.41 -2.73
N VAL A 37 -8.00 -0.37 -3.80
CA VAL A 37 -7.06 -0.19 -4.91
C VAL A 37 -7.31 1.15 -5.62
N GLU A 38 -8.56 1.51 -5.88
CA GLU A 38 -8.92 2.78 -6.53
C GLU A 38 -8.54 3.99 -5.66
N GLU A 39 -8.84 3.96 -4.36
CA GLU A 39 -8.47 5.02 -3.40
C GLU A 39 -6.95 5.19 -3.33
N VAL A 40 -6.21 4.09 -3.22
CA VAL A 40 -4.73 4.13 -3.24
C VAL A 40 -4.23 4.69 -4.57
N PHE A 41 -4.71 4.16 -5.70
CA PHE A 41 -4.27 4.59 -7.02
C PHE A 41 -4.50 6.08 -7.23
N LYS A 42 -5.68 6.58 -6.87
CA LYS A 42 -6.03 8.00 -6.94
C LYS A 42 -5.09 8.84 -6.09
N HIS A 43 -4.91 8.48 -4.81
CA HIS A 43 -4.04 9.21 -3.89
C HIS A 43 -2.61 9.38 -4.46
N TYR A 44 -1.99 8.29 -4.92
CA TYR A 44 -0.61 8.32 -5.45
C TYR A 44 -0.51 8.79 -6.92
N SER A 45 -1.64 8.89 -7.62
CA SER A 45 -1.69 9.56 -8.92
C SER A 45 -1.66 11.07 -8.76
N GLU A 46 -2.37 11.60 -7.76
CA GLU A 46 -2.45 13.02 -7.44
C GLU A 46 -1.23 13.51 -6.63
N ASN A 47 -0.66 12.64 -5.78
CA ASN A 47 0.50 12.94 -4.93
C ASN A 47 1.69 12.06 -5.35
N LYS A 48 2.70 12.67 -5.99
CA LYS A 48 3.86 11.94 -6.50
C LYS A 48 4.92 11.75 -5.43
N PHE A 49 5.34 10.51 -5.22
CA PHE A 49 6.41 10.13 -4.31
C PHE A 49 7.44 9.25 -5.00
N ASP A 50 8.70 9.39 -4.58
CA ASP A 50 9.80 8.57 -5.10
C ASP A 50 9.64 7.09 -4.70
N ILE A 51 9.17 6.82 -3.48
CA ILE A 51 8.94 5.49 -2.94
C ILE A 51 7.57 5.48 -2.26
N ILE A 52 6.80 4.41 -2.44
CA ILE A 52 5.60 4.13 -1.66
C ILE A 52 5.94 3.06 -0.61
N LYS A 53 5.56 3.31 0.65
CA LYS A 53 5.74 2.38 1.76
C LYS A 53 4.40 1.77 2.16
N ILE A 54 4.36 0.51 2.56
CA ILE A 54 3.15 -0.17 3.02
C ILE A 54 3.43 -0.84 4.37
N THR A 55 2.56 -0.63 5.34
CA THR A 55 2.65 -1.22 6.68
C THR A 55 1.27 -1.48 7.27
N GLY A 56 1.22 -2.13 8.43
CA GLY A 56 0.00 -2.58 9.10
C GLY A 56 -0.22 -4.08 8.94
N ARG A 57 -1.37 -4.58 9.42
CA ARG A 57 -1.77 -5.98 9.27
C ARG A 57 -2.93 -6.06 8.29
N ALA A 58 -2.76 -6.79 7.19
CA ALA A 58 -3.81 -7.05 6.22
C ALA A 58 -3.62 -8.40 5.51
N PRO A 59 -4.62 -8.89 4.76
CA PRO A 59 -4.48 -10.09 3.94
C PRO A 59 -3.44 -9.90 2.83
N ILE A 60 -2.67 -10.96 2.52
CA ILE A 60 -1.60 -10.93 1.50
C ILE A 60 -2.10 -10.40 0.15
N TRP A 61 -3.30 -10.81 -0.27
CA TRP A 61 -3.88 -10.39 -1.55
C TRP A 61 -4.07 -8.87 -1.65
N LEU A 62 -4.32 -8.17 -0.54
CA LEU A 62 -4.48 -6.72 -0.52
C LEU A 62 -3.14 -6.03 -0.80
N TYR A 63 -2.07 -6.51 -0.16
CA TYR A 63 -0.71 -6.04 -0.46
C TYR A 63 -0.37 -6.27 -1.92
N SER A 64 -0.58 -7.50 -2.44
CA SER A 64 -0.22 -7.83 -3.81
C SER A 64 -0.95 -6.95 -4.83
N ALA A 65 -2.25 -6.72 -4.64
CA ALA A 65 -3.04 -5.87 -5.52
C ALA A 65 -2.60 -4.40 -5.48
N ILE A 66 -2.37 -3.85 -4.29
CA ILE A 66 -1.91 -2.46 -4.13
C ILE A 66 -0.51 -2.27 -4.71
N VAL A 67 0.43 -3.18 -4.41
CA VAL A 67 1.79 -3.15 -4.97
C VAL A 67 1.72 -3.16 -6.49
N HIS A 68 0.91 -4.05 -7.08
CA HIS A 68 0.76 -4.10 -8.53
C HIS A 68 0.17 -2.80 -9.12
N ALA A 69 -0.93 -2.33 -8.53
CA ALA A 69 -1.64 -1.14 -9.01
C ALA A 69 -0.78 0.13 -8.95
N THR A 70 0.11 0.24 -7.96
CA THR A 70 0.95 1.42 -7.76
C THR A 70 2.38 1.29 -8.30
N ALA A 71 2.76 0.11 -8.83
CA ALA A 71 4.15 -0.17 -9.27
C ALA A 71 4.70 0.85 -10.27
N HIS A 72 3.84 1.42 -11.11
CA HIS A 72 4.21 2.39 -12.14
C HIS A 72 4.02 3.86 -11.70
N LEU A 73 3.51 4.10 -10.50
CA LEU A 73 3.30 5.45 -9.95
C LEU A 73 4.51 5.98 -9.16
N ALA A 74 5.39 5.10 -8.71
CA ALA A 74 6.60 5.43 -7.96
C ALA A 74 7.82 4.68 -8.50
N LYS A 75 9.03 5.10 -8.12
CA LYS A 75 10.28 4.44 -8.56
C LYS A 75 10.49 3.08 -7.87
N ALA A 76 9.93 2.92 -6.67
CA ALA A 76 9.95 1.68 -5.91
C ALA A 76 8.79 1.60 -4.93
N ILE A 77 8.46 0.38 -4.49
CA ILE A 77 7.52 0.13 -3.40
C ILE A 77 8.21 -0.73 -2.34
N ALA A 78 7.99 -0.39 -1.08
CA ALA A 78 8.55 -1.08 0.07
C ALA A 78 7.45 -1.57 1.01
N VAL A 79 7.60 -2.78 1.56
CA VAL A 79 6.66 -3.35 2.55
C VAL A 79 7.39 -3.51 3.87
N TYR A 80 6.76 -3.10 4.97
CA TYR A 80 7.30 -3.24 6.31
C TYR A 80 7.36 -4.70 6.75
N ASP A 81 8.53 -5.13 7.20
CA ASP A 81 8.76 -6.41 7.86
C ASP A 81 8.99 -6.17 9.35
N ALA A 82 8.00 -6.54 10.16
CA ALA A 82 8.05 -6.36 11.61
C ALA A 82 9.09 -7.24 12.31
N ILE A 83 9.52 -8.36 11.69
CA ILE A 83 10.56 -9.23 12.25
C ILE A 83 11.91 -8.51 12.20
N ASN A 84 12.18 -7.86 11.07
CA ASN A 84 13.44 -7.16 10.82
C ASN A 84 13.41 -5.68 11.24
N GLY A 85 12.23 -5.12 11.55
CA GLY A 85 12.06 -3.71 11.92
C GLY A 85 12.34 -2.74 10.77
N LYS A 86 12.20 -3.20 9.52
CA LYS A 86 12.61 -2.45 8.32
C LYS A 86 11.61 -2.59 7.19
N TYR A 87 11.58 -1.61 6.30
CA TYR A 87 10.89 -1.75 5.01
C TYR A 87 11.78 -2.48 4.02
N ILE A 88 11.20 -3.40 3.25
CA ILE A 88 11.89 -4.16 2.20
C ILE A 88 11.35 -3.73 0.84
N ILE A 89 12.23 -3.31 -0.08
CA ILE A 89 11.83 -3.00 -1.46
C ILE A 89 11.35 -4.29 -2.14
N VAL A 90 10.09 -4.30 -2.58
CA VAL A 90 9.45 -5.46 -3.24
C VAL A 90 9.28 -5.26 -4.75
N THR A 91 9.27 -4.02 -5.22
CA THR A 91 9.29 -3.69 -6.65
C THR A 91 10.14 -2.46 -6.90
N SER A 92 10.80 -2.40 -8.06
CA SER A 92 11.49 -1.20 -8.50
C SER A 92 11.65 -1.14 -10.01
N HIS A 93 11.58 0.08 -10.55
CA HIS A 93 11.91 0.41 -11.94
C HIS A 93 13.05 1.44 -12.02
N ASN A 94 13.81 1.63 -10.93
CA ASN A 94 14.85 2.65 -10.85
C ASN A 94 16.13 2.07 -10.23
N PRO A 95 17.31 2.27 -10.86
CA PRO A 95 18.57 1.68 -10.38
C PRO A 95 19.02 2.15 -8.99
N LYS A 96 18.44 3.25 -8.48
CA LYS A 96 18.66 3.73 -7.10
C LYS A 96 18.12 2.74 -6.05
N TYR A 97 17.09 1.97 -6.37
CA TYR A 97 16.42 1.06 -5.44
C TYR A 97 16.52 -0.37 -5.94
N LYS A 98 17.03 -1.29 -5.11
CA LYS A 98 17.16 -2.70 -5.47
C LYS A 98 16.10 -3.52 -4.76
N ILE A 99 15.51 -4.50 -5.44
CA ILE A 99 14.61 -5.47 -4.80
C ILE A 99 15.38 -6.19 -3.68
N GLY A 100 14.77 -6.31 -2.50
CA GLY A 100 15.39 -6.85 -1.29
C GLY A 100 16.22 -5.84 -0.49
N GLN A 101 16.43 -4.61 -0.99
CA GLN A 101 17.05 -3.55 -0.20
C GLN A 101 16.18 -3.18 1.01
N THR A 102 16.81 -2.96 2.15
CA THR A 102 16.14 -2.50 3.37
C THR A 102 16.15 -0.98 3.50
N LEU A 103 15.07 -0.39 4.01
CA LEU A 103 14.98 1.00 4.42
C LEU A 103 14.62 1.07 5.91
N GLU A 104 15.08 2.12 6.58
CA GLU A 104 14.66 2.43 7.96
C GLU A 104 13.18 2.85 7.99
N GLN A 105 12.57 2.78 9.18
CA GLN A 105 11.13 2.99 9.39
C GLN A 105 10.66 4.41 9.03
#